data_AF-A0A3M0NLK5-F1
#
_entry.id   AF-A0A3M0NLK5-F1
#
_cell.length_a   1.000
_cell.length_b   1.000
_cell.length_c   1.000
_cell.angle_alpha   90.00
_cell.angle_beta   90.00
_cell.angle_gamma   90.00
#
_symmetry.space_group_name_H-M   'P 1'
#
loop_
_entity.id
_entity.type
_entity.pdbx_description
1 polymer ?
#
loop_
_entity_poly.entity_id
_entity_poly.type
_entity_poly.pdbx_seq_one_letter_code
_entity_poly.pdbx_strand_id
1 'polypeptide(L)'
;MVKYPNGTFAAFRKSVGEPTFKKNQKSNYYRKNINFSDRGMTLEQMINESNKFYRLKEIAVVHKKPTPIQIVKVDYPKRSRAVIKEAYFRQESTTDYNGVYNGYYLDFEAKETKNKTSFPLKNFHEHQIVHLTECLKQKGICFTIIGFTSLNRYFVTPANVIAKAWWTQNKSSVTLTEIEEWSVEIKSGFQPTLPYLEAVDYFIADRKSKNGKYKI
;
A
#
# COMPACT_ATOMS: atom_id res chain seq x y z
N MET A 1 -43.01 23.44 -35.57
CA MET A 1 -43.40 22.44 -34.54
C MET A 1 -43.77 21.16 -35.27
N VAL A 2 -42.83 20.21 -35.38
CA VAL A 2 -42.96 19.01 -36.24
C VAL A 2 -43.50 17.87 -35.38
N LYS A 3 -44.68 17.35 -35.74
CA LYS A 3 -45.32 16.18 -35.14
C LYS A 3 -44.78 14.91 -35.79
N TYR A 4 -44.35 13.94 -34.97
CA TYR A 4 -43.96 12.61 -35.44
C TYR A 4 -45.09 11.59 -35.22
N PRO A 5 -45.30 10.63 -36.14
CA PRO A 5 -46.37 9.64 -36.03
C PRO A 5 -46.03 8.55 -35.00
N ASN A 6 -46.95 8.30 -34.08
CA ASN A 6 -47.03 7.09 -33.27
C ASN A 6 -48.06 6.13 -33.91
N GLY A 7 -47.67 4.88 -34.12
CA GLY A 7 -48.58 3.78 -34.48
C GLY A 7 -47.77 2.50 -34.68
N THR A 8 -47.76 1.59 -33.71
CA THR A 8 -48.73 0.52 -33.39
C THR A 8 -48.30 -0.85 -33.92
N PHE A 9 -48.38 -1.81 -33.02
CA PHE A 9 -47.98 -3.21 -33.13
C PHE A 9 -48.67 -3.93 -34.29
N ALA A 10 -47.88 -4.62 -35.12
CA ALA A 10 -48.36 -5.68 -36.00
C ALA A 10 -47.84 -7.03 -35.49
N ALA A 11 -48.77 -7.94 -35.28
CA ALA A 11 -48.59 -9.25 -34.70
C ALA A 11 -48.24 -10.31 -35.76
N PHE A 12 -47.60 -11.40 -35.29
CA PHE A 12 -47.43 -12.72 -35.90
C PHE A 12 -46.60 -12.86 -37.19
N ARG A 13 -45.47 -13.56 -37.06
CA ARG A 13 -45.28 -14.88 -37.71
C ARG A 13 -44.27 -15.74 -36.94
N LYS A 14 -44.70 -16.96 -36.65
CA LYS A 14 -44.01 -18.04 -35.93
C LYS A 14 -43.13 -18.79 -36.93
N SER A 15 -41.84 -18.98 -36.63
CA SER A 15 -41.02 -20.01 -37.27
C SER A 15 -40.24 -20.78 -36.21
N VAL A 16 -40.41 -22.09 -36.29
CA VAL A 16 -39.94 -23.15 -35.40
C VAL A 16 -38.43 -23.33 -35.52
N GLY A 17 -37.76 -23.52 -34.38
CA GLY A 17 -36.34 -23.86 -34.30
C GLY A 17 -35.76 -23.47 -32.94
N GLU A 18 -36.12 -24.19 -31.88
CA GLU A 18 -35.50 -24.06 -30.56
C GLU A 18 -34.10 -24.68 -30.56
N PRO A 19 -33.06 -23.96 -30.10
CA PRO A 19 -32.00 -24.56 -29.32
C PRO A 19 -32.29 -24.29 -27.84
N THR A 20 -32.49 -25.38 -27.10
CA THR A 20 -32.70 -25.38 -25.64
C THR A 20 -31.45 -24.89 -24.90
N PHE A 21 -31.39 -23.60 -24.58
CA PHE A 21 -30.41 -23.10 -23.62
C PHE A 21 -30.87 -23.43 -22.19
N LYS A 22 -30.36 -24.55 -21.66
CA LYS A 22 -30.42 -24.87 -20.22
C LYS A 22 -29.81 -23.71 -19.42
N LYS A 23 -30.66 -22.97 -18.70
CA LYS A 23 -30.24 -22.02 -17.65
C LYS A 23 -29.64 -22.80 -16.47
N ASN A 24 -28.34 -23.05 -16.53
CA ASN A 24 -27.53 -23.35 -15.34
C ASN A 24 -26.81 -22.07 -14.91
N GLN A 25 -27.56 -21.12 -14.35
CA GLN A 25 -26.97 -20.04 -13.57
C GLN A 25 -26.64 -20.56 -12.18
N LYS A 26 -25.52 -21.25 -12.04
CA LYS A 26 -24.78 -21.23 -10.77
C LYS A 26 -23.81 -20.07 -10.87
N SER A 27 -24.24 -18.91 -10.41
CA SER A 27 -23.33 -17.81 -10.10
C SER A 27 -22.41 -18.29 -8.97
N ASN A 28 -21.27 -18.85 -9.34
CA ASN A 28 -20.14 -19.01 -8.42
C ASN A 28 -19.63 -17.61 -8.11
N TYR A 29 -20.34 -16.90 -7.22
CA TYR A 29 -19.69 -15.92 -6.39
C TYR A 29 -18.60 -16.69 -5.66
N TYR A 30 -17.35 -16.47 -6.07
CA TYR A 30 -16.20 -16.79 -5.24
C TYR A 30 -16.39 -16.03 -3.93
N ARG A 31 -17.10 -16.63 -2.98
CA ARG A 31 -16.98 -16.25 -1.58
C ARG A 31 -15.50 -16.41 -1.30
N LYS A 32 -14.84 -15.27 -1.05
CA LYS A 32 -13.50 -15.27 -0.49
C LYS A 32 -13.61 -16.16 0.74
N ASN A 33 -13.08 -17.38 0.67
CA ASN A 33 -12.91 -18.21 1.84
C ASN A 33 -11.95 -17.42 2.71
N ILE A 34 -12.50 -16.66 3.65
CA ILE A 34 -11.74 -16.08 4.74
C ILE A 34 -11.35 -17.30 5.56
N ASN A 35 -10.20 -17.88 5.22
CA ASN A 35 -9.55 -18.87 6.04
C ASN A 35 -9.17 -18.15 7.34
N PHE A 36 -9.97 -18.35 8.38
CA PHE A 36 -9.71 -17.89 9.75
C PHE A 36 -8.58 -18.69 10.44
N SER A 37 -7.87 -19.53 9.69
CA SER A 37 -6.90 -20.51 10.18
C SER A 37 -5.50 -19.95 10.42
N ASP A 38 -5.18 -18.72 9.98
CA ASP A 38 -3.88 -18.07 10.23
C ASP A 38 -4.09 -16.75 10.97
N ARG A 39 -4.19 -16.81 12.30
CA ARG A 39 -4.41 -15.62 13.15
C ARG A 39 -3.16 -14.75 13.24
N GLY A 40 -3.07 -13.80 12.32
CA GLY A 40 -2.22 -12.61 12.36
C GLY A 40 -2.46 -11.76 11.12
N MET A 41 -2.76 -10.46 11.30
CA MET A 41 -2.83 -9.51 10.19
C MET A 41 -1.40 -9.21 9.75
N THR A 42 -1.13 -9.22 8.43
CA THR A 42 0.21 -8.86 7.95
C THR A 42 0.46 -7.37 8.17
N LEU A 43 1.73 -6.95 8.23
CA LEU A 43 2.07 -5.53 8.37
C LEU A 43 1.42 -4.66 7.29
N GLU A 44 1.46 -5.13 6.03
CA GLU A 44 0.79 -4.46 4.90
C GLU A 44 -0.72 -4.29 5.14
N GLN A 45 -1.39 -5.34 5.59
CA GLN A 45 -2.82 -5.28 5.86
C GLN A 45 -3.12 -4.26 6.97
N MET A 46 -2.34 -4.25 8.06
CA MET A 46 -2.51 -3.31 9.16
C MET A 46 -2.34 -1.85 8.70
N ILE A 47 -1.35 -1.59 7.85
CA ILE A 47 -1.12 -0.27 7.26
C ILE A 47 -2.31 0.11 6.36
N ASN A 48 -2.79 -0.80 5.53
CA ASN A 48 -3.91 -0.53 4.62
C ASN A 48 -5.22 -0.20 5.36
N GLU A 49 -5.56 -0.92 6.43
CA GLU A 49 -6.72 -0.59 7.26
C GLU A 49 -6.53 0.73 8.00
N SER A 50 -5.32 1.02 8.50
CA SER A 50 -4.99 2.30 9.13
C SER A 50 -5.12 3.46 8.15
N ASN A 51 -4.60 3.32 6.93
CA ASN A 51 -4.73 4.32 5.87
C ASN A 51 -6.20 4.54 5.48
N LYS A 52 -7.01 3.48 5.44
CA LYS A 52 -8.46 3.59 5.22
C LYS A 52 -9.13 4.36 6.36
N PHE A 53 -8.79 4.04 7.61
CA PHE A 53 -9.28 4.76 8.78
C PHE A 53 -8.92 6.25 8.72
N TYR A 54 -7.65 6.59 8.45
CA TYR A 54 -7.21 7.98 8.36
C TYR A 54 -7.94 8.76 7.27
N ARG A 55 -8.18 8.15 6.10
CA ARG A 55 -8.93 8.79 5.02
C ARG A 55 -10.41 9.00 5.39
N LEU A 56 -11.06 7.99 5.95
CA LEU A 56 -12.47 8.07 6.35
C LEU A 56 -12.71 9.06 7.50
N LYS A 57 -11.70 9.29 8.33
CA LYS A 57 -11.73 10.26 9.43
C LYS A 57 -11.13 11.61 9.07
N GLU A 58 -10.76 11.82 7.80
CA GLU A 58 -10.17 13.07 7.30
C GLU A 58 -8.88 13.49 8.05
N ILE A 59 -8.14 12.50 8.57
CA ILE A 59 -6.88 12.71 9.30
C ILE A 59 -5.72 12.86 8.32
N ALA A 60 -5.62 11.95 7.34
CA ALA A 60 -4.55 11.93 6.34
C ALA A 60 -5.01 11.26 5.05
N VAL A 61 -4.37 11.62 3.93
CA VAL A 61 -4.61 11.01 2.62
C VAL A 61 -3.37 10.25 2.19
N VAL A 62 -3.30 8.97 2.56
CA VAL A 62 -2.16 8.08 2.29
C VAL A 62 -2.66 6.86 1.52
N HIS A 63 -1.93 6.44 0.49
CA HIS A 63 -2.26 5.28 -0.35
C HIS A 63 -1.05 4.37 -0.58
N LYS A 64 -1.33 3.09 -0.83
CA LYS A 64 -0.35 2.17 -1.42
C LYS A 64 -0.33 2.38 -2.94
N LYS A 65 0.86 2.47 -3.52
CA LYS A 65 1.06 2.47 -4.96
C LYS A 65 0.73 1.07 -5.51
N PRO A 66 0.03 0.97 -6.65
CA PRO A 66 -0.25 -0.32 -7.26
C PRO A 66 1.05 -0.93 -7.80
N THR A 67 1.16 -2.26 -7.74
CA THR A 67 2.30 -2.99 -8.29
C THR A 67 2.48 -2.65 -9.78
N PRO A 68 3.66 -2.18 -10.20
CA PRO A 68 3.86 -1.74 -11.57
C PRO A 68 3.87 -2.93 -12.53
N ILE A 69 2.99 -2.88 -13.52
CA ILE A 69 2.90 -3.86 -14.60
C ILE A 69 3.07 -3.17 -15.95
N GLN A 70 3.80 -3.81 -16.85
CA GLN A 70 3.82 -3.46 -18.26
C GLN A 70 2.75 -4.27 -18.98
N ILE A 71 1.70 -3.58 -19.40
CA ILE A 71 0.62 -4.18 -20.19
C ILE A 71 1.11 -4.33 -21.64
N VAL A 72 1.05 -5.56 -22.17
CA VAL A 72 1.49 -5.86 -23.53
C VAL A 72 0.32 -6.10 -24.46
N LYS A 73 -0.71 -6.81 -23.97
CA LYS A 73 -1.90 -7.12 -24.77
C LYS A 73 -3.17 -6.89 -23.99
N VAL A 74 -4.11 -6.19 -24.61
CA VAL A 74 -5.44 -5.90 -24.06
C VAL A 74 -6.50 -6.24 -25.10
N ASP A 75 -7.50 -7.01 -24.67
CA ASP A 75 -8.71 -7.27 -25.44
C ASP A 75 -9.85 -6.38 -24.97
N TYR A 76 -10.67 -5.92 -25.91
CA TYR A 76 -11.84 -5.07 -25.65
C TYR A 76 -13.13 -5.76 -26.14
N PRO A 77 -13.66 -6.75 -25.41
CA PRO A 77 -14.86 -7.48 -25.85
C PRO A 77 -16.12 -6.60 -25.94
N LYS A 78 -16.18 -5.49 -25.19
CA LYS A 78 -17.26 -4.47 -25.22
C LYS A 78 -16.68 -3.11 -24.81
N ARG A 79 -17.31 -1.99 -25.20
CA ARG A 79 -16.85 -0.62 -24.85
C ARG A 79 -16.66 -0.37 -23.34
N SER A 80 -17.39 -1.09 -22.48
CA SER A 80 -17.31 -0.93 -21.02
C SER A 80 -16.30 -1.85 -20.32
N ARG A 81 -15.56 -2.68 -21.07
CA ARG A 81 -14.68 -3.70 -20.47
C ARG A 81 -13.40 -3.90 -21.26
N ALA A 82 -12.28 -3.67 -20.60
CA ALA A 82 -10.94 -4.04 -21.05
C ALA A 82 -10.47 -5.29 -20.28
N VAL A 83 -9.80 -6.21 -20.96
CA VAL A 83 -9.19 -7.40 -20.35
C VAL A 83 -7.72 -7.44 -20.71
N ILE A 84 -6.85 -7.30 -19.72
CA ILE A 84 -5.41 -7.51 -19.91
C ILE A 84 -5.18 -8.99 -20.15
N LYS A 85 -4.61 -9.34 -21.31
CA LYS A 85 -4.30 -10.71 -21.71
C LYS A 85 -2.87 -11.09 -21.38
N GLU A 86 -1.95 -10.15 -21.56
CA GLU A 86 -0.52 -10.36 -21.35
C GLU A 86 0.07 -9.11 -20.69
N ALA A 87 0.79 -9.32 -19.60
CA ALA A 87 1.53 -8.27 -18.90
C ALA A 87 2.77 -8.86 -18.21
N TYR A 88 3.79 -8.04 -18.05
CA TYR A 88 5.01 -8.36 -17.32
C TYR A 88 5.14 -7.46 -16.09
N PHE A 89 5.60 -7.99 -14.97
CA PHE A 89 5.96 -7.15 -13.83
C PHE A 89 7.13 -6.24 -14.21
N ARG A 90 7.06 -4.98 -13.81
CA ARG A 90 8.21 -4.08 -13.87
C ARG A 90 8.87 -3.99 -12.51
N GLN A 91 10.17 -3.73 -12.53
CA GLN A 91 10.89 -3.39 -11.32
C GLN A 91 10.36 -2.06 -10.79
N GLU A 92 10.03 -2.02 -9.50
CA GLU A 92 9.65 -0.80 -8.80
C GLU A 92 10.84 0.17 -8.76
N SER A 93 10.56 1.47 -8.92
CA SER A 93 11.57 2.53 -8.86
C SER A 93 11.43 3.38 -7.61
N THR A 94 10.36 3.18 -6.85
CA THR A 94 9.99 3.99 -5.69
C THR A 94 9.47 3.08 -4.57
N THR A 95 9.26 3.66 -3.39
CA THR A 95 8.59 3.05 -2.24
C THR A 95 7.12 2.73 -2.46
N ASP A 96 6.57 1.85 -1.62
CA ASP A 96 5.17 1.39 -1.71
C ASP A 96 4.11 2.41 -1.30
N TYR A 97 4.37 3.32 -0.34
CA TYR A 97 3.33 4.20 0.21
C TYR A 97 3.71 5.66 0.12
N ASN A 98 2.72 6.50 -0.22
CA ASN A 98 2.87 7.94 -0.13
C ASN A 98 1.53 8.64 0.16
N GLY A 99 1.60 9.91 0.52
CA GLY A 99 0.43 10.69 0.83
C GLY A 99 0.70 12.07 1.37
N VAL A 100 -0.33 12.67 1.96
CA VAL A 100 -0.28 13.99 2.59
C VAL A 100 -0.89 13.93 3.99
N TYR A 101 -0.24 14.58 4.94
CA TYR A 101 -0.70 14.76 6.31
C TYR A 101 -0.30 16.15 6.80
N ASN A 102 -1.26 16.97 7.24
CA ASN A 102 -1.03 18.35 7.69
C ASN A 102 -0.21 19.21 6.70
N GLY A 103 -0.41 19.00 5.39
CA GLY A 103 0.32 19.70 4.32
C GLY A 103 1.74 19.15 4.06
N TYR A 104 2.21 18.18 4.84
CA TYR A 104 3.49 17.51 4.60
C TYR A 104 3.32 16.33 3.65
N TYR A 105 4.22 16.21 2.68
CA TYR A 105 4.38 15.01 1.87
C TYR A 105 4.93 13.88 2.75
N LEU A 106 4.24 12.74 2.74
CA LEU A 106 4.66 11.50 3.39
C LEU A 106 5.09 10.50 2.32
N ASP A 107 6.20 9.80 2.55
CA ASP A 107 6.67 8.72 1.69
C ASP A 107 7.36 7.65 2.54
N PHE A 108 6.90 6.40 2.45
CA PHE A 108 7.45 5.35 3.28
C PHE A 108 7.38 3.97 2.68
N GLU A 109 8.25 3.12 3.20
CA GLU A 109 8.32 1.70 2.90
C GLU A 109 7.95 0.87 4.14
N ALA A 110 7.37 -0.32 3.96
CA ALA A 110 7.03 -1.21 5.06
C ALA A 110 7.68 -2.58 4.87
N LYS A 111 8.44 -3.03 5.86
CA LYS A 111 9.10 -4.33 5.83
C LYS A 111 8.95 -5.04 7.16
N GLU A 112 8.86 -6.36 7.12
CA GLU A 112 8.78 -7.20 8.31
C GLU A 112 9.89 -8.25 8.34
N THR A 113 10.21 -8.69 9.56
CA THR A 113 11.16 -9.79 9.81
C THR A 113 10.63 -10.68 10.92
N LYS A 114 10.90 -11.98 10.80
CA LYS A 114 10.69 -12.96 11.86
C LYS A 114 11.89 -13.09 12.80
N ASN A 115 13.04 -12.52 12.43
CA ASN A 115 14.20 -12.46 13.32
C ASN A 115 13.85 -11.62 14.56
N LYS A 116 14.35 -12.02 15.73
CA LYS A 116 14.08 -11.37 17.01
C LYS A 116 15.14 -10.35 17.41
N THR A 117 16.32 -10.38 16.80
CA THR A 117 17.47 -9.58 17.26
C THR A 117 17.98 -8.57 16.24
N SER A 118 17.68 -8.77 14.94
CA SER A 118 18.10 -7.84 13.90
C SER A 118 17.18 -7.86 12.68
N PHE A 119 17.19 -6.73 11.96
CA PHE A 119 16.54 -6.55 10.69
C PHE A 119 17.57 -6.60 9.55
N PRO A 120 17.52 -7.59 8.64
CA PRO A 120 18.43 -7.66 7.50
C PRO A 120 18.21 -6.50 6.53
N LEU A 121 19.26 -5.73 6.23
CA LEU A 121 19.13 -4.58 5.33
C LEU A 121 18.73 -5.01 3.92
N LYS A 122 19.14 -6.19 3.46
CA LYS A 122 18.76 -6.80 2.17
C LYS A 122 17.26 -6.88 1.88
N ASN A 123 16.41 -6.69 2.88
CA ASN A 123 14.96 -6.60 2.72
C ASN A 123 14.53 -5.30 2.02
N PHE A 124 15.40 -4.28 2.03
CA PHE A 124 15.28 -3.09 1.19
C PHE A 124 16.03 -3.31 -0.13
N HIS A 125 15.53 -2.67 -1.17
CA HIS A 125 16.22 -2.57 -2.45
C HIS A 125 16.84 -1.19 -2.61
N GLU A 126 17.98 -1.12 -3.32
CA GLU A 126 18.75 0.12 -3.49
C GLU A 126 17.89 1.28 -4.02
N HIS A 127 17.04 1.02 -5.02
CA HIS A 127 16.15 2.04 -5.60
C HIS A 127 15.21 2.66 -4.56
N GLN A 128 14.75 1.90 -3.56
CA GLN A 128 13.89 2.41 -2.48
C GLN A 128 14.68 3.40 -1.60
N ILE A 129 15.92 3.06 -1.26
CA ILE A 129 16.81 3.90 -0.43
C ILE A 129 17.19 5.18 -1.17
N VAL A 130 17.51 5.08 -2.46
CA VAL A 130 17.79 6.23 -3.33
C VAL A 130 16.57 7.16 -3.39
N HIS A 131 15.38 6.64 -3.70
CA HIS A 131 14.13 7.41 -3.77
C HIS A 131 13.81 8.13 -2.45
N LEU A 132 13.91 7.42 -1.31
CA LEU A 132 13.71 8.02 0.01
C LEU A 132 14.69 9.17 0.26
N THR A 133 15.95 9.01 -0.15
CA THR A 133 16.99 10.03 0.03
C THR A 133 16.76 11.26 -0.86
N GLU A 134 16.24 11.08 -2.07
CA GLU A 134 15.82 12.19 -2.94
C GLU A 134 14.63 12.95 -2.36
N CYS A 135 13.63 12.24 -1.82
CA CYS A 135 12.49 12.85 -1.16
C CYS A 135 12.86 13.60 0.11
N LEU A 136 13.82 13.07 0.90
CA LEU A 136 14.41 13.76 2.05
C LEU A 136 15.06 15.09 1.65
N LYS A 137 15.85 15.12 0.57
CA LYS A 137 16.44 16.38 0.03
C LYS A 137 15.37 17.41 -0.33
N GLN A 138 14.21 16.96 -0.79
CA GLN A 138 13.04 17.80 -1.08
C GLN A 138 12.14 18.04 0.13
N LYS A 139 12.66 17.83 1.35
CA LYS A 139 11.97 18.15 2.60
C LYS A 139 10.70 17.31 2.82
N GLY A 140 10.57 16.15 2.20
CA GLY A 140 9.51 15.18 2.50
C GLY A 140 9.70 14.55 3.89
N ILE A 141 8.61 14.09 4.50
CA ILE A 141 8.67 13.27 5.71
C ILE A 141 8.78 11.81 5.27
N CYS A 142 10.00 11.31 5.24
CA CYS A 142 10.31 9.98 4.75
C CYS A 142 10.70 9.04 5.89
N PHE A 143 10.09 7.86 5.94
CA PHE A 143 10.33 6.88 7.00
C PHE A 143 10.14 5.45 6.50
N THR A 144 10.44 4.48 7.34
CA THR A 144 10.15 3.06 7.11
C THR A 144 9.38 2.51 8.30
N ILE A 145 8.41 1.65 8.06
CA ILE A 145 7.74 0.88 9.13
C ILE A 145 8.37 -0.50 9.17
N ILE A 146 9.04 -0.82 10.28
CA ILE A 146 9.72 -2.11 10.48
C ILE A 146 8.96 -2.93 11.52
N GLY A 147 8.43 -4.09 11.09
CA GLY A 147 7.73 -5.03 11.96
C GLY A 147 8.61 -6.23 12.37
N PHE A 148 8.83 -6.41 13.67
CA PHE A 148 9.39 -7.64 14.24
C PHE A 148 8.22 -8.57 14.58
N THR A 149 7.73 -9.33 13.61
CA THR A 149 6.44 -10.06 13.71
C THR A 149 6.48 -11.15 14.79
N SER A 150 7.62 -11.82 14.99
CA SER A 150 7.82 -12.79 16.08
C SER A 150 7.78 -12.17 17.48
N LEU A 151 7.94 -10.85 17.59
CA LEU A 151 7.89 -10.11 18.85
C LEU A 151 6.60 -9.29 18.98
N ASN A 152 5.79 -9.18 17.93
CA ASN A 152 4.66 -8.27 17.84
C ASN A 152 5.03 -6.81 18.16
N ARG A 153 6.18 -6.36 17.65
CA ARG A 153 6.71 -5.00 17.83
C ARG A 153 6.86 -4.29 16.49
N TYR A 154 6.48 -3.02 16.45
CA TYR A 154 6.44 -2.23 15.24
C TYR A 154 7.11 -0.89 15.47
N PHE A 155 8.00 -0.52 14.56
CA PHE A 155 8.82 0.68 14.69
C PHE A 155 8.63 1.56 13.48
N VAL A 156 8.42 2.84 13.72
CA VAL A 156 8.47 3.87 12.67
C VAL A 156 9.84 4.51 12.74
N THR A 157 10.66 4.22 11.74
CA THR A 157 12.06 4.61 11.70
C THR A 157 12.26 5.70 10.65
N PRO A 158 12.85 6.86 10.99
CA PRO A 158 13.21 7.88 10.01
C PRO A 158 14.06 7.31 8.86
N ALA A 159 13.79 7.71 7.62
CA ALA A 159 14.48 7.11 6.48
C ALA A 159 15.97 7.46 6.43
N ASN A 160 16.38 8.61 6.98
CA ASN A 160 17.78 9.05 7.00
C ASN A 160 18.71 8.08 7.75
N VAL A 161 18.27 7.52 8.88
CA VAL A 161 19.07 6.56 9.65
C VAL A 161 19.16 5.20 8.94
N ILE A 162 18.10 4.77 8.26
CA ILE A 162 18.11 3.54 7.46
C ILE A 162 19.01 3.71 6.25
N ALA A 163 18.92 4.84 5.56
CA ALA A 163 19.78 5.16 4.44
C ALA A 163 21.26 5.22 4.85
N LYS A 164 21.57 5.85 5.99
CA LYS A 164 22.92 5.83 6.58
C LYS A 164 23.40 4.41 6.86
N ALA A 165 22.56 3.58 7.47
CA ALA A 165 22.90 2.18 7.76
C ALA A 165 23.15 1.37 6.47
N TRP A 166 22.36 1.61 5.42
CA TRP A 166 22.51 0.97 4.11
C TRP A 166 23.85 1.26 3.44
N TRP A 167 24.33 2.52 3.50
CA TRP A 167 25.62 2.89 2.90
C TRP A 167 26.83 2.70 3.81
N THR A 168 26.63 2.23 5.04
CA THR A 168 27.75 1.92 5.94
C THR A 168 28.45 0.64 5.49
N GLN A 169 29.75 0.73 5.19
CA GLN A 169 30.54 -0.43 4.79
C GLN A 169 30.46 -1.56 5.84
N ASN A 170 30.36 -2.80 5.38
CA ASN A 170 30.26 -4.01 6.21
C ASN A 170 29.02 -4.10 7.12
N LYS A 171 28.02 -3.22 6.99
CA LYS A 171 26.75 -3.33 7.72
C LYS A 171 25.71 -4.06 6.85
N SER A 172 25.35 -5.28 7.23
CA SER A 172 24.37 -6.11 6.51
C SER A 172 23.00 -6.20 7.19
N SER A 173 22.91 -5.74 8.45
CA SER A 173 21.69 -5.70 9.24
C SER A 173 21.74 -4.57 10.28
N VAL A 174 20.57 -4.21 10.79
CA VAL A 174 20.40 -3.29 11.91
C VAL A 174 19.89 -4.10 13.10
N THR A 175 20.52 -3.95 14.27
CA THR A 175 20.07 -4.65 15.48
C THR A 175 18.74 -4.09 15.97
N LEU A 176 18.00 -4.88 16.76
CA LEU A 176 16.78 -4.41 17.40
C LEU A 176 17.07 -3.21 18.31
N THR A 177 18.18 -3.22 19.05
CA THR A 177 18.59 -2.11 19.92
C THR A 177 18.86 -0.83 19.14
N GLU A 178 19.52 -0.91 17.98
CA GLU A 178 19.68 0.24 17.10
C GLU A 178 18.32 0.77 16.62
N ILE A 179 17.39 -0.12 16.24
CA ILE A 179 16.04 0.28 15.81
C ILE A 179 15.28 0.95 16.97
N GLU A 180 15.35 0.41 18.18
CA GLU A 180 14.74 0.99 19.38
C GLU A 180 15.27 2.41 19.66
N GLU A 181 16.57 2.64 19.47
CA GLU A 181 17.18 3.95 19.70
C GLU A 181 16.81 4.98 18.62
N TRP A 182 16.67 4.53 17.37
CA TRP A 182 16.45 5.40 16.23
C TRP A 182 14.97 5.68 15.94
N SER A 183 14.07 4.82 16.42
CA SER A 183 12.67 4.79 15.98
C SER A 183 11.70 5.18 17.07
N VAL A 184 10.47 5.48 16.68
CA VAL A 184 9.33 5.50 17.60
C VAL A 184 8.66 4.13 17.53
N GLU A 185 8.60 3.42 18.66
CA GLU A 185 7.84 2.18 18.77
C GLU A 185 6.35 2.49 18.86
N ILE A 186 5.54 1.80 18.05
CA ILE A 186 4.08 1.94 18.04
C ILE A 186 3.43 0.61 18.39
N LYS A 187 2.29 0.68 19.08
CA LYS A 187 1.50 -0.50 19.44
C LYS A 187 0.36 -0.68 18.46
N SER A 188 0.13 -1.91 18.02
CA SER A 188 -1.04 -2.23 17.23
C SER A 188 -2.32 -2.03 18.05
N GLY A 189 -3.34 -1.48 17.42
CA GLY A 189 -4.62 -1.13 18.04
C GLY A 189 -5.81 -1.62 17.20
N PHE A 190 -6.99 -1.10 17.51
CA PHE A 190 -8.20 -1.40 16.74
C PHE A 190 -8.45 -0.34 15.65
N GLN A 191 -8.48 0.95 16.03
CA GLN A 191 -8.79 2.07 15.15
C GLN A 191 -7.94 3.30 15.52
N PRO A 192 -6.84 3.60 14.79
CA PRO A 192 -6.28 2.82 13.68
C PRO A 192 -5.64 1.49 14.15
N THR A 193 -5.44 0.56 13.21
CA THR A 193 -4.79 -0.73 13.52
C THR A 193 -3.30 -0.58 13.80
N LEU A 194 -2.65 0.36 13.12
CA LEU A 194 -1.25 0.71 13.28
C LEU A 194 -1.13 2.26 13.28
N PRO A 195 -1.05 2.88 14.47
CA PRO A 195 -1.09 4.33 14.66
C PRO A 195 0.21 5.05 14.26
N TYR A 196 0.76 4.78 13.07
CA TYR A 196 2.06 5.33 12.66
C TYR A 196 2.10 6.85 12.55
N LEU A 197 0.95 7.54 12.42
CA LEU A 197 0.93 9.00 12.38
C LEU A 197 1.37 9.64 13.71
N GLU A 198 1.25 8.91 14.84
CA GLU A 198 1.80 9.38 16.12
C GLU A 198 3.32 9.59 16.04
N ALA A 199 4.03 8.66 15.40
CA ALA A 199 5.46 8.80 15.13
C ALA A 199 5.77 9.94 14.16
N VAL A 200 4.91 10.15 13.16
CA VAL A 200 5.04 11.24 12.18
C VAL A 200 4.90 12.60 12.87
N ASP A 201 3.98 12.74 13.83
CA ASP A 201 3.86 13.96 14.63
C ASP A 201 5.15 14.28 15.39
N TYR A 202 5.80 13.26 15.98
CA TYR A 202 7.13 13.44 16.60
C TYR A 202 8.18 13.92 15.59
N PHE A 203 8.22 13.37 14.37
CA PHE A 203 9.18 13.79 13.34
C PHE A 203 8.92 15.23 12.87
N ILE A 204 7.66 15.63 12.73
CA ILE A 204 7.27 17.00 12.36
C ILE A 204 7.68 17.98 13.47
N ALA A 205 7.46 17.61 14.74
CA ALA A 205 7.84 18.43 15.89
C ALA A 205 9.36 18.58 16.00
N ASP A 206 10.11 17.49 15.89
CA ASP A 206 11.58 17.48 15.96
C ASP A 206 12.20 18.35 14.86
N ARG A 207 11.65 18.29 13.65
CA ARG A 207 12.09 19.12 12.52
C ARG A 207 11.92 20.63 12.76
N LYS A 208 10.92 21.03 13.56
CA LYS A 208 10.71 22.45 13.94
C LYS A 208 11.67 22.90 15.05
N SER A 209 12.30 21.96 15.77
CA SER A 209 13.26 22.25 16.82
C SER A 209 14.63 22.65 16.26
N LYS A 210 15.28 23.63 16.91
CA LYS A 210 16.64 24.08 16.52
C LYS A 210 17.69 22.97 16.69
N ASN A 211 17.45 21.99 17.56
CA ASN A 211 18.39 20.91 17.92
C ASN A 211 17.82 19.50 17.62
N GLY A 212 16.92 19.36 16.63
CA GLY A 212 16.22 18.09 16.38
C GLY A 212 17.15 16.90 16.10
N LYS A 213 16.88 15.75 16.75
CA LYS A 213 17.65 14.50 16.67
C LYS A 213 17.56 13.86 15.28
N TYR A 214 16.49 14.14 14.53
CA TYR A 214 16.16 13.54 13.24
C TYR A 214 16.18 14.57 12.10
N LYS A 215 17.01 15.61 12.22
CA LYS A 215 17.20 16.57 11.14
C LYS A 215 17.59 15.85 9.85
N ILE A 216 16.84 16.18 8.80
CA ILE A 216 16.99 15.71 7.43
C ILE A 216 18.22 16.38 6.80
#